data_AF-D2GZZ3-F1
#
_entry.id   AF-D2GZZ3-F1
#
_cell.length_a   1.000
_cell.length_b   1.000
_cell.length_c   1.000
_cell.angle_alpha   90.00
_cell.angle_beta   90.00
_cell.angle_gamma   90.00
#
_symmetry.space_group_name_H-M   'P 1'
#
loop_
_entity.id
_entity.type
_entity.pdbx_description
1 polymer ?
#
loop_
_entity_poly.entity_id
_entity_poly.type
_entity_poly.pdbx_seq_one_letter_code
_entity_poly.pdbx_strand_id
1 'polypeptide(L)'
;MLALRLLNVVAPAYFLCISLVTFALQLFLFLPSMRQDPAATRLFPPALLHGALFLFLSTNALGNYVLVIQNSPDDLDACQGPSARRAPCPPPSTHFCRVCARVTLRHDHHCFFTGNCIGSRNMRNFVLFCLYTSLA
;
A
#
# COMPACT_ATOMS: atom_id res chain seq x y z
N MET A 1 17.28 16.54 -2.73
CA MET A 1 17.21 15.09 -3.03
C MET A 1 17.29 14.22 -1.78
N LEU A 2 18.21 14.47 -0.84
CA LEU A 2 18.35 13.69 0.39
C LEU A 2 17.04 13.56 1.20
N ALA A 3 16.34 14.66 1.45
CA ALA A 3 15.08 14.66 2.20
C ALA A 3 13.99 13.77 1.56
N LEU A 4 13.87 13.78 0.23
CA LEU A 4 12.90 12.94 -0.50
C LEU A 4 13.25 11.45 -0.38
N ARG A 5 14.55 11.11 -0.40
CA ARG A 5 15.02 9.74 -0.21
C ARG A 5 14.83 9.25 1.22
N LEU A 6 15.06 10.11 2.21
CA LEU A 6 14.77 9.82 3.60
C LEU A 6 13.28 9.55 3.80
N LEU A 7 12.41 10.38 3.23
CA LEU A 7 10.97 10.20 3.32
C LEU A 7 10.50 8.88 2.70
N ASN A 8 11.20 8.40 1.66
CA ASN A 8 10.94 7.11 1.01
C ASN A 8 11.25 5.88 1.90
N VAL A 9 11.92 6.07 3.03
CA VAL A 9 12.22 5.02 4.01
C VAL A 9 11.43 5.25 5.31
N VAL A 10 11.34 6.50 5.75
CA VAL A 10 10.66 6.85 7.01
C VAL A 10 9.17 6.61 6.91
N ALA A 11 8.50 7.00 5.82
CA ALA A 11 7.04 6.85 5.72
C ALA A 11 6.58 5.37 5.65
N PRO A 12 7.24 4.48 4.88
CA PRO A 12 6.96 3.04 4.93
C PRO A 12 7.22 2.43 6.30
N ALA A 13 8.36 2.77 6.92
CA ALA A 13 8.70 2.27 8.25
C ALA A 13 7.66 2.71 9.30
N TYR A 14 7.27 3.98 9.28
CA TYR A 14 6.22 4.51 10.15
C TYR A 14 4.89 3.76 9.98
N PHE A 15 4.44 3.56 8.74
CA PHE A 15 3.21 2.83 8.46
C PHE A 15 3.26 1.39 9.02
N LEU A 16 4.33 0.65 8.71
CA LEU A 16 4.48 -0.73 9.18
C LEU A 16 4.60 -0.83 10.69
N CYS A 17 5.31 0.11 11.33
CA CYS A 17 5.42 0.18 12.79
C CYS A 17 4.05 0.41 13.44
N ILE A 18 3.25 1.35 12.92
CA ILE A 18 1.90 1.58 13.45
C ILE A 18 1.01 0.36 13.24
N SER A 19 1.02 -0.25 12.05
CA SER A 19 0.25 -1.48 11.80
C SER A 19 0.62 -2.60 12.77
N LEU A 20 1.91 -2.77 13.07
CA LEU A 20 2.38 -3.75 14.05
C LEU A 20 1.90 -3.42 15.48
N VAL A 21 1.98 -2.15 15.89
CA VAL A 21 1.49 -1.72 17.21
C VAL A 21 -0.03 -1.95 17.32
N THR A 22 -0.80 -1.57 16.31
CA THR A 22 -2.26 -1.80 16.28
C THR A 22 -2.58 -3.30 16.36
N PHE A 23 -1.86 -4.13 15.60
CA PHE A 23 -2.02 -5.58 15.65
C PHE A 23 -1.71 -6.15 17.04
N ALA A 24 -0.63 -5.69 17.68
CA ALA A 24 -0.28 -6.09 19.04
C ALA A 24 -1.34 -5.67 20.06
N LEU A 25 -1.84 -4.44 20.00
CA LEU A 25 -2.92 -3.98 20.87
C LEU A 25 -4.19 -4.83 20.66
N GLN A 26 -4.51 -5.18 19.42
CA GLN A 26 -5.68 -6.00 19.11
C GLN A 26 -5.57 -7.41 19.73
N LEU A 27 -4.38 -8.02 19.70
CA LEU A 27 -4.14 -9.35 20.24
C LEU A 27 -4.00 -9.39 21.76
N PHE A 28 -3.30 -8.42 22.35
CA PHE A 28 -2.90 -8.47 23.76
C PHE A 28 -3.78 -7.63 24.69
N LEU A 29 -4.56 -6.69 24.15
CA LEU A 29 -5.43 -5.83 24.96
C LEU A 29 -6.91 -6.02 24.60
N PHE A 30 -7.30 -5.76 23.36
CA PHE A 30 -8.72 -5.72 22.98
C PHE A 30 -9.38 -7.11 22.97
N LEU A 31 -8.77 -8.11 22.33
CA LEU A 31 -9.33 -9.47 22.30
C LEU A 31 -9.45 -10.11 23.69
N PRO A 32 -8.43 -10.05 24.58
CA PRO A 32 -8.56 -10.55 25.94
C PRO A 32 -9.65 -9.83 26.73
N SER A 33 -9.75 -8.50 26.60
CA SER A 33 -10.78 -7.70 27.27
C SER A 33 -12.20 -8.10 26.83
N MET A 34 -12.45 -8.24 25.52
CA MET A 34 -13.77 -8.67 25.01
C MET A 34 -14.15 -10.10 25.41
N ARG A 35 -13.16 -10.99 25.63
CA ARG A 35 -13.41 -12.37 26.06
C ARG A 35 -13.86 -12.48 27.53
N GLN A 36 -13.62 -11.45 28.35
CA GLN A 36 -14.05 -11.42 29.74
C GLN A 36 -15.55 -11.08 29.89
N ASP A 37 -16.21 -10.64 28.80
CA ASP A 37 -17.65 -10.34 28.80
C ASP A 37 -18.48 -11.63 29.00
N PRO A 38 -19.45 -11.66 29.94
CA PRO A 38 -20.40 -12.77 30.10
C PRO A 38 -21.13 -13.18 28.81
N ALA A 39 -21.30 -12.27 27.84
CA ALA A 39 -21.88 -12.55 26.53
C ALA A 39 -20.96 -13.36 25.59
N ALA A 40 -19.70 -13.63 25.98
CA ALA A 40 -18.72 -14.37 25.17
C ALA A 40 -19.06 -15.86 24.96
N THR A 41 -20.01 -16.42 25.71
CA THR A 41 -20.47 -17.82 25.57
C THR A 41 -21.52 -18.04 24.48
N ARG A 42 -21.94 -16.98 23.77
CA ARG A 42 -22.89 -17.08 22.65
C ARG A 42 -22.26 -17.82 21.46
N LEU A 43 -23.11 -18.47 20.66
CA LEU A 43 -22.71 -19.19 19.44
C LEU A 43 -21.86 -18.33 18.46
N PHE A 44 -22.08 -17.01 18.46
CA PHE A 44 -21.23 -16.02 17.80
C PHE A 44 -20.66 -15.05 18.83
N PRO A 45 -19.47 -15.33 19.41
CA PRO A 45 -18.83 -14.43 20.35
C PRO A 45 -18.42 -13.14 19.64
N PRO A 46 -18.81 -11.96 20.15
CA PRO A 46 -18.41 -10.68 19.57
C PRO A 46 -16.89 -10.55 19.37
N ALA A 47 -16.10 -11.10 20.29
CA ALA A 47 -14.64 -11.15 20.20
C ALA A 47 -14.13 -11.92 18.97
N LEU A 48 -14.78 -13.04 18.60
CA LEU A 48 -14.39 -13.81 17.41
C LEU A 48 -14.75 -13.07 16.13
N LEU A 49 -15.94 -12.47 16.06
CA LEU A 49 -16.36 -11.68 14.90
C LEU A 49 -15.44 -10.47 14.69
N HIS A 50 -15.15 -9.73 15.75
CA HIS A 50 -14.22 -8.60 15.72
C HIS A 50 -12.82 -9.04 15.28
N GLY A 51 -12.29 -10.11 15.88
CA GLY A 51 -10.97 -10.65 15.52
C GLY A 51 -10.90 -11.10 14.07
N ALA A 52 -11.94 -11.78 13.57
CA ALA A 52 -12.01 -12.24 12.17
C ALA A 52 -12.08 -11.06 11.19
N LEU A 53 -12.93 -10.05 11.47
CA LEU A 53 -13.03 -8.85 10.65
C LEU A 53 -11.71 -8.08 10.62
N PHE A 54 -11.10 -7.85 11.78
CA PHE A 54 -9.80 -7.19 11.88
C PHE A 54 -8.70 -7.93 11.10
N LEU A 55 -8.64 -9.26 11.21
CA LEU A 55 -7.67 -10.06 10.47
C LEU A 55 -7.89 -9.99 8.96
N PHE A 56 -9.16 -10.03 8.52
CA PHE A 56 -9.52 -9.87 7.11
C PHE A 56 -9.06 -8.51 6.57
N LEU A 57 -9.39 -7.43 7.28
CA LEU A 57 -9.01 -6.06 6.88
C LEU A 57 -7.49 -5.88 6.87
N SER A 58 -6.81 -6.32 7.93
CA SER A 58 -5.35 -6.23 8.05
C SER A 58 -4.61 -7.01 6.96
N THR A 59 -5.08 -8.23 6.65
CA THR A 59 -4.50 -9.06 5.59
C THR A 59 -4.68 -8.41 4.23
N ASN A 60 -5.85 -7.84 3.95
CA ASN A 60 -6.09 -7.17 2.68
C ASN A 60 -5.34 -5.83 2.57
N ALA A 61 -5.20 -5.07 3.66
CA ALA A 61 -4.40 -3.85 3.69
C ALA A 61 -2.93 -4.16 3.39
N LEU A 62 -2.33 -5.12 4.09
CA LEU A 62 -0.95 -5.54 3.89
C LEU A 62 -0.74 -6.20 2.52
N GLY A 63 -1.65 -7.08 2.09
CA GLY A 63 -1.58 -7.74 0.80
C GLY A 63 -1.61 -6.75 -0.36
N ASN A 64 -2.52 -5.78 -0.34
CA ASN A 64 -2.57 -4.74 -1.36
C ASN A 64 -1.37 -3.79 -1.28
N TYR A 65 -0.88 -3.46 -0.09
CA TYR A 65 0.36 -2.71 0.10
C TYR A 65 1.55 -3.40 -0.60
N VAL A 66 1.73 -4.70 -0.38
CA VAL A 66 2.78 -5.51 -1.03
C VAL A 66 2.57 -5.53 -2.55
N LEU A 67 1.34 -5.72 -3.02
CA LEU A 67 1.03 -5.72 -4.45
C LEU A 67 1.27 -4.36 -5.12
N VAL A 68 1.14 -3.23 -4.41
CA VAL A 68 1.50 -1.90 -4.93
C VAL A 68 3.01 -1.81 -5.19
N ILE A 69 3.81 -2.39 -4.31
CA ILE A 69 5.27 -2.41 -4.42
C ILE A 69 5.71 -3.36 -5.54
N GLN A 70 5.18 -4.59 -5.54
CA GLN A 70 5.54 -5.63 -6.52
C GLN A 70 5.11 -5.28 -7.94
N ASN A 71 3.95 -4.63 -8.12
CA ASN A 71 3.46 -4.20 -9.44
C ASN A 71 3.87 -2.76 -9.77
N SER A 72 5.11 -2.40 -9.45
CA SER A 72 5.62 -1.06 -9.75
C SER A 72 5.46 -0.72 -11.24
N PRO A 73 5.05 0.51 -11.61
CA PRO A 73 4.89 0.89 -13.01
C PRO A 73 6.22 0.72 -13.76
N ASP A 74 6.16 0.11 -14.94
CA ASP A 74 7.35 -0.19 -15.75
C ASP A 74 8.13 1.07 -16.08
N ASP A 75 9.44 0.90 -16.18
CA ASP A 75 10.29 1.81 -16.93
C ASP A 75 9.89 1.66 -18.40
N LEU A 76 9.39 2.73 -19.01
CA LEU A 76 9.25 2.75 -20.47
C LEU A 76 10.65 2.78 -21.09
N ASP A 77 11.31 1.63 -21.20
CA ASP A 77 12.51 1.41 -22.02
C ASP A 77 12.20 1.58 -23.53
N ALA A 78 10.92 1.76 -23.87
CA ALA A 78 10.40 1.80 -25.24
C ALA A 78 10.87 2.99 -26.10
N CYS A 79 11.68 3.92 -25.58
CA CYS A 79 12.31 4.98 -26.39
C CYS A 79 13.76 4.68 -26.79
N GLN A 80 14.37 3.56 -26.39
CA GLN A 80 15.79 3.26 -26.67
C GLN A 80 16.03 2.15 -27.71
N GLY A 81 15.04 1.82 -28.54
CA GLY A 81 15.26 0.98 -29.72
C GLY A 81 15.94 1.77 -30.85
N PRO A 82 16.81 1.17 -31.69
CA PRO A 82 17.50 1.85 -32.80
C PRO A 82 16.55 2.42 -33.89
N SER A 83 15.24 2.17 -33.77
CA SER A 83 14.17 2.72 -34.62
C SER A 83 13.52 4.01 -34.05
N ALA A 84 14.01 4.56 -32.94
CA ALA A 84 13.42 5.70 -32.22
C ALA A 84 13.57 7.08 -32.92
N ARG A 85 13.77 7.14 -34.24
CA ARG A 85 13.84 8.42 -34.98
C ARG A 85 12.48 9.06 -35.29
N ARG A 86 11.35 8.50 -34.83
CA ARG A 86 10.01 8.98 -35.28
C ARG A 86 8.86 8.94 -34.26
N ALA A 87 9.10 9.08 -32.96
CA ALA A 87 8.01 9.28 -32.00
C ALA A 87 8.17 10.61 -31.24
N PRO A 88 7.56 11.71 -31.72
CA PRO A 88 7.44 12.96 -30.99
C PRO A 88 6.16 12.89 -30.14
N CYS A 89 6.23 12.22 -29.00
CA CYS A 89 5.39 12.47 -27.82
C CYS A 89 5.62 11.31 -26.86
N PRO A 90 5.90 11.58 -25.57
CA PRO A 90 5.60 10.60 -24.54
C PRO A 90 4.13 10.18 -24.71
N PRO A 91 3.77 8.88 -24.64
CA PRO A 91 2.36 8.50 -24.70
C PRO A 91 1.57 9.36 -23.71
N PRO A 92 0.36 9.83 -24.07
CA PRO A 92 -0.41 10.70 -23.19
C PRO A 92 -0.47 10.08 -21.80
N SER A 93 -0.18 10.87 -20.76
CA SER A 93 -0.09 10.51 -19.32
C SER A 93 1.20 9.86 -18.78
N THR A 94 2.35 9.94 -19.44
CA THR A 94 3.63 9.57 -18.80
C THR A 94 4.25 10.73 -18.00
N HIS A 95 4.97 10.41 -16.91
CA HIS A 95 5.69 11.39 -16.10
C HIS A 95 7.03 10.82 -15.61
N PHE A 96 8.07 11.65 -15.57
CA PHE A 96 9.36 11.28 -14.98
C PHE A 96 9.38 11.57 -13.48
N CYS A 97 9.42 10.53 -12.66
CA CYS A 97 9.57 10.68 -11.22
C CYS A 97 11.05 10.84 -10.86
N ARG A 98 11.42 12.01 -10.33
CA ARG A 98 12.80 12.29 -9.87
C ARG A 98 13.23 11.44 -8.67
N VAL A 99 12.28 10.97 -7.86
CA VAL A 99 12.57 10.16 -6.66
C VAL A 99 12.95 8.74 -7.05
N CYS A 100 12.16 8.11 -7.93
CA CYS A 100 12.43 6.77 -8.46
C CYS A 100 13.40 6.75 -9.65
N ALA A 101 13.71 7.92 -10.23
CA ALA A 101 14.56 8.08 -11.41
C ALA A 101 14.06 7.29 -12.64
N ARG A 102 12.73 7.26 -12.86
CA ARG A 102 12.11 6.54 -13.99
C ARG A 102 10.89 7.25 -14.57
N VAL A 103 10.53 6.85 -15.80
CA VAL A 103 9.30 7.29 -16.47
C VAL A 103 8.20 6.27 -16.21
N THR A 104 7.06 6.74 -15.69
CA THR A 104 5.91 5.90 -15.36
C THR A 104 4.73 6.24 -16.26
N LEU A 105 4.03 5.22 -16.78
CA LEU A 105 2.82 5.36 -17.60
C LEU A 105 1.57 5.61 -16.74
N ARG A 106 0.68 6.49 -17.20
CA ARG A 106 -0.52 6.93 -16.44
C ARG A 106 -0.16 7.28 -15.00
N HIS A 107 0.90 8.06 -14.86
CA HIS A 107 1.40 8.46 -13.55
C HIS A 107 0.36 9.28 -12.81
N ASP A 108 0.08 8.88 -11.58
CA ASP A 108 -0.71 9.67 -10.65
C ASP A 108 0.23 10.46 -9.74
N HIS A 109 0.97 9.77 -8.87
CA HIS A 109 1.93 10.39 -7.96
C HIS A 109 3.03 9.43 -7.48
N HIS A 110 4.05 9.98 -6.83
CA HIS A 110 4.99 9.21 -6.00
C HIS A 110 4.45 9.12 -4.57
N CYS A 111 4.12 7.92 -4.11
CA CYS A 111 3.61 7.71 -2.76
C CYS A 111 4.75 7.40 -1.80
N PHE A 112 4.98 8.27 -0.81
CA PHE A 112 6.02 8.02 0.19
C PHE A 112 5.68 6.84 1.11
N PHE A 113 4.39 6.60 1.41
CA PHE A 113 3.98 5.49 2.29
C PHE A 113 4.27 4.10 1.68
N THR A 114 4.17 3.97 0.36
CA THR A 114 4.54 2.73 -0.34
C THR A 114 5.97 2.74 -0.87
N GLY A 115 6.66 3.87 -0.76
CA GLY A 115 8.01 4.06 -1.30
C GLY A 115 8.09 3.98 -2.83
N ASN A 116 6.96 4.07 -3.53
CA ASN A 116 6.81 3.69 -4.93
C ASN A 116 5.93 4.67 -5.72
N CYS A 117 6.11 4.71 -7.04
CA CYS A 117 5.19 5.45 -7.92
C CYS A 117 3.87 4.69 -8.09
N ILE A 118 2.78 5.45 -8.13
CA ILE A 118 1.44 4.96 -8.44
C ILE A 118 1.12 5.31 -9.89
N GLY A 119 0.75 4.29 -10.66
CA GLY A 119 0.37 4.41 -12.07
C GLY A 119 -0.55 3.28 -12.49
N SER A 120 -0.71 3.07 -13.79
CA SER A 120 -1.70 2.12 -14.33
C SER A 120 -1.61 0.70 -13.76
N ARG A 121 -0.39 0.19 -13.53
CA ARG A 121 -0.14 -1.20 -13.12
C ARG A 121 -0.50 -1.49 -11.66
N ASN A 122 -0.42 -0.50 -10.78
CA ASN A 122 -0.70 -0.66 -9.35
C ASN A 122 -1.85 0.19 -8.82
N MET A 123 -2.51 1.01 -9.65
CA MET A 123 -3.63 1.87 -9.23
C MET A 123 -4.74 1.09 -8.52
N ARG A 124 -5.16 -0.07 -9.05
CA ARG A 124 -6.19 -0.91 -8.40
C ARG A 124 -5.79 -1.33 -6.99
N ASN A 125 -4.56 -1.83 -6.82
CA ASN A 125 -4.06 -2.27 -5.52
C ASN A 125 -3.88 -1.07 -4.58
N PHE A 126 -3.50 0.09 -5.10
CA PHE A 126 -3.37 1.32 -4.30
C PHE A 126 -4.72 1.76 -3.74
N VAL A 127 -5.78 1.76 -4.56
CA VAL A 127 -7.14 2.09 -4.10
C VAL A 127 -7.63 1.10 -3.03
N LEU A 128 -7.42 -0.20 -3.25
CA LEU A 128 -7.80 -1.22 -2.28
C LEU A 128 -6.98 -1.11 -0.99
N PHE A 129 -5.67 -0.84 -1.08
CA PHE A 129 -4.81 -0.56 0.06
C PHE A 129 -5.36 0.60 0.90
N CYS A 130 -5.69 1.74 0.27
CA CYS A 130 -6.27 2.89 0.96
C CYS A 130 -7.61 2.55 1.62
N LEU A 131 -8.49 1.82 0.92
CA LEU A 131 -9.80 1.43 1.44
C LEU A 131 -9.67 0.53 2.67
N TYR A 132 -8.90 -0.57 2.57
CA TYR A 132 -8.75 -1.50 3.68
C TYR A 132 -8.02 -0.87 4.87
N THR A 133 -7.03 -0.02 4.63
CA THR A 133 -6.34 0.73 5.70
C THR A 133 -7.25 1.72 6.40
N SER A 134 -8.22 2.31 5.68
CA SER A 134 -9.19 3.24 6.28
C SER A 134 -10.28 2.55 7.10
N LEU A 135 -10.51 1.26 6.83
CA LEU A 135 -11.53 0.46 7.52
C LEU A 135 -10.97 -0.38 8.67
N ALA A 136 -9.67 -0.72 8.62
CA ALA A 136 -8.95 -1.51 9.62
C ALA A 136 -8.70 -0.72 10.92
#